data_AF-A0A6P0VRK1-F1
#
_entry.id   AF-A0A6P0VRK1-F1
#
_cell.length_a   1.000
_cell.length_b   1.000
_cell.length_c   1.000
_cell.angle_alpha   90.00
_cell.angle_beta   90.00
_cell.angle_gamma   90.00
#
_symmetry.space_group_name_H-M   'P 1'
#
loop_
_entity.id
_entity.type
_entity.pdbx_description
1 polymer ?
#
loop_
_entity_poly.entity_id
_entity_poly.type
_entity_poly.pdbx_seq_one_letter_code
_entity_poly.pdbx_strand_id
1 'polypeptide(L)' 'NKMVELINGGDVRVNWKEITQASHLVKSGDLIAIRGKGRVEVGEVNVTKKERYRVQLTRFI' A
#
# COMPACT_ATOMS: atom_id res chain seq x y z
N ASN A 1 -9.77 5.50 -13.22
CA ASN A 1 -8.98 5.33 -11.98
C ASN A 1 -9.07 3.89 -11.48
N LYS A 2 -8.33 2.95 -12.11
CA LYS A 2 -8.50 1.49 -11.91
C LYS A 2 -8.10 0.99 -10.51
N MET A 3 -7.24 1.72 -9.81
CA MET A 3 -6.79 1.37 -8.46
C MET A 3 -7.75 1.83 -7.37
N VAL A 4 -8.42 2.97 -7.57
CA VAL A 4 -9.44 3.49 -6.65
C VAL A 4 -10.66 2.57 -6.62
N GLU A 5 -11.04 1.99 -7.76
CA GLU A 5 -12.11 0.99 -7.85
C GLU A 5 -11.80 -0.29 -7.06
N LEU A 6 -10.54 -0.77 -7.11
CA LEU A 6 -10.11 -1.94 -6.34
C LEU A 6 -10.09 -1.66 -4.83
N ILE A 7 -9.72 -0.44 -4.43
CA ILE A 7 -9.74 -0.02 -3.02
C ILE A 7 -11.19 0.09 -2.54
N ASN A 8 -12.05 0.79 -3.29
CA ASN A 8 -13.48 0.91 -2.97
C ASN A 8 -14.21 -0.44 -3.00
N GLY A 9 -13.76 -1.37 -3.84
CA GLY A 9 -14.29 -2.73 -3.94
C GLY A 9 -13.86 -3.67 -2.80
N GLY A 10 -13.01 -3.21 -1.87
CA GLY A 10 -12.55 -4.02 -0.74
C GLY A 10 -11.52 -5.09 -1.11
N ASP A 11 -10.96 -5.03 -2.32
CA ASP A 11 -9.94 -5.99 -2.79
C ASP A 11 -8.54 -5.69 -2.23
N VAL A 12 -8.37 -4.56 -1.53
CA VAL A 12 -7.12 -4.13 -0.91
C VAL A 12 -7.21 -4.23 0.60
N ARG A 13 -6.27 -4.96 1.19
CA ARG A 13 -6.10 -5.09 2.63
C ARG A 13 -4.74 -4.55 3.03
N VAL A 14 -4.67 -3.74 4.07
CA VAL A 14 -3.41 -3.31 4.67
C VAL A 14 -3.36 -3.88 6.07
N ASN A 15 -2.28 -4.60 6.38
CA ASN A 15 -2.10 -5.28 7.66
C ASN A 15 -3.34 -6.11 8.05
N TRP A 16 -3.87 -6.89 7.09
CA TRP A 16 -5.06 -7.74 7.24
C TRP A 16 -6.39 -7.01 7.45
N LYS A 17 -6.39 -5.68 7.43
CA LYS A 17 -7.59 -4.85 7.52
C LYS A 17 -8.01 -4.39 6.13
N GLU A 18 -9.29 -4.54 5.82
CA GLU A 18 -9.86 -4.01 4.57
C GLU A 18 -9.86 -2.48 4.58
N ILE A 19 -9.34 -1.90 3.51
CA ILE A 19 -9.29 -0.45 3.34
C ILE A 19 -10.12 -0.07 2.13
N THR A 20 -11.14 0.73 2.37
CA THR A 20 -11.99 1.34 1.33
C THR A 20 -11.59 2.78 1.02
N GLN A 21 -10.66 3.36 1.79
CA GLN A 21 -10.19 4.73 1.59
C GLN A 21 -8.86 4.77 0.84
N ALA A 22 -8.88 5.33 -0.38
CA ALA A 22 -7.66 5.46 -1.20
C ALA A 22 -6.63 6.46 -0.63
N SER A 23 -7.05 7.36 0.26
CA SER A 23 -6.17 8.33 0.95
C SER A 23 -5.54 7.78 2.24
N HIS A 24 -5.61 6.47 2.49
CA HIS A 24 -4.99 5.90 3.68
C HIS A 24 -3.46 6.00 3.60
N LEU A 25 -2.87 6.57 4.65
CA LEU A 25 -1.44 6.79 4.73
C LEU A 25 -0.74 5.49 5.17
N VAL A 26 0.11 4.97 4.28
CA VAL A 26 0.84 3.74 4.50
C VAL A 26 2.19 4.04 5.16
N LYS A 27 2.59 3.23 6.13
CA LYS A 27 3.84 3.37 6.88
C LYS A 27 4.81 2.23 6.59
N SER A 28 6.06 2.41 6.97
CA SER A 28 7.07 1.36 6.88
C SER A 28 6.69 0.17 7.76
N GLY A 29 6.75 -1.03 7.20
CA GLY A 29 6.32 -2.28 7.80
C GLY A 29 4.88 -2.69 7.45
N ASP A 30 4.14 -1.88 6.69
CA ASP A 30 2.77 -2.23 6.31
C ASP A 30 2.73 -3.27 5.19
N LEU A 31 1.91 -4.30 5.39
CA LEU A 31 1.66 -5.34 4.39
C LEU A 31 0.37 -5.04 3.62
N ILE A 32 0.50 -4.71 2.33
CA ILE A 32 -0.63 -4.50 1.43
C ILE A 32 -0.90 -5.79 0.64
N ALA A 33 -2.03 -6.42 0.88
CA ALA A 33 -2.50 -7.55 0.09
C ALA A 33 -3.57 -7.09 -0.90
N ILE A 34 -3.39 -7.42 -2.17
CA ILE A 34 -4.36 -7.13 -3.24
C ILE A 34 -4.89 -8.45 -3.79
N ARG A 35 -6.20 -8.64 -3.70
CA ARG A 35 -6.86 -9.84 -4.24
C ARG A 35 -6.61 -9.93 -5.75
N GLY A 36 -6.06 -11.06 -6.20
CA GLY A 36 -5.76 -11.32 -7.62
C GLY A 36 -4.48 -10.66 -8.17
N LYS A 37 -3.73 -9.87 -7.37
CA LYS A 37 -2.45 -9.26 -7.83
C LYS A 37 -1.22 -9.59 -6.98
N GLY A 38 -1.42 -10.14 -5.78
CA GLY A 38 -0.35 -10.56 -4.87
C GLY A 38 -0.26 -9.68 -3.64
N ARG A 39 0.89 -9.72 -2.96
CA ARG A 39 1.15 -8.95 -1.74
C ARG A 39 2.35 -8.03 -1.95
N VAL A 40 2.30 -6.86 -1.34
CA VAL A 40 3.38 -5.87 -1.35
C VAL A 40 3.63 -5.48 0.09
N GLU A 41 4.86 -5.61 0.53
CA GLU A 41 5.31 -5.09 1.82
C GLU A 41 5.96 -3.74 1.59
N VAL A 42 5.54 -2.75 2.37
CA VAL A 42 6.17 -1.44 2.42
C VAL A 42 7.35 -1.55 3.36
N GLY A 43 8.56 -1.51 2.80
CA GLY A 43 9.80 -1.48 3.56
C GLY A 43 10.07 -0.09 4.14
N GLU A 44 11.31 0.37 4.06
CA GLU A 44 11.67 1.69 4.57
C GLU A 44 11.01 2.83 3.79
N VAL A 45 10.39 3.75 4.53
CA VAL A 45 9.89 5.03 4.05
C VAL A 45 10.80 6.12 4.60
N ASN A 46 11.69 6.63 3.75
CA ASN A 46 12.60 7.72 4.10
C ASN A 46 12.10 9.03 3.50
N VAL A 47 11.94 10.06 4.33
CA VAL A 47 11.58 11.42 3.88
C VAL A 47 12.87 12.22 3.65
N THR A 48 13.08 12.68 2.43
CA THR A 48 14.24 13.51 2.08
C THR A 48 14.10 14.93 2.62
N LYS A 49 15.20 15.68 2.72
CA LYS A 49 15.23 17.11 3.11
C LYS A 49 14.34 18.05 2.27
N LYS A 50 13.78 17.58 1.14
CA LYS A 50 12.83 18.31 0.28
C LYS A 50 11.44 17.68 0.29
N GLU A 51 11.04 17.02 1.38
CA GLU A 51 9.73 16.36 1.55
C GLU A 51 9.39 15.30 0.50
N ARG A 52 10.40 14.76 -0.21
CA ARG A 52 10.18 13.64 -1.13
C ARG A 52 10.23 12.32 -0.38
N TYR A 53 9.27 11.45 -0.63
CA TYR A 53 9.21 10.10 -0.08
C TYR A 53 10.06 9.14 -0.92
N ARG A 54 11.03 8.50 -0.29
CA ARG A 54 11.75 7.34 -0.82
C ARG A 54 11.18 6.10 -0.15
N VAL A 55 10.43 5.31 -0.91
CA VAL A 55 9.75 4.11 -0.41
C VAL A 55 10.40 2.88 -1.01
N GLN A 56 10.81 1.94 -0.17
CA GLN A 56 11.13 0.59 -0.63
C GLN A 56 9.86 -0.26 -0.64
N LEU A 57 9.65 -0.99 -1.73
CA LEU A 57 8.50 -1.88 -1.90
C LEU A 57 9.01 -3.26 -2.25
N THR A 58 8.65 -4.25 -1.44
CA THR A 58 8.95 -5.66 -1.70
C THR A 58 7.68 -6.33 -2.21
N ARG A 59 7.70 -6.80 -3.45
CA ARG A 59 6.58 -7.52 -4.04
C ARG A 59 6.75 -9.02 -3.82
N PHE A 60 5.73 -9.64 -3.22
CA PHE A 60 5.57 -11.08 -3.14
C PHE A 60 4.53 -11.52 -4.19
N ILE A 61 4.96 -12.38 -5.11
CA ILE A 61 4.11 -12.97 -6.16
C ILE A 61 3.41 -14.21 -5.61
#